data_AF-A0A7C4KZ92-F1
#
_entry.id   AF-A0A7C4KZ92-F1
#
_cell.length_a   1.000
_cell.length_b   1.000
_cell.length_c   1.000
_cell.angle_alpha   90.00
_cell.angle_beta   90.00
_cell.angle_gamma   90.00
#
_symmetry.space_group_name_H-M   'P 1'
#
loop_
_entity.id
_entity.type
_entity.pdbx_description
1 polymer ?
#
loop_
_entity_poly.entity_id
_entity_poly.type
_entity_poly.pdbx_seq_one_letter_code
_entity_poly.pdbx_strand_id
1 'polypeptide(L)'
;MVLESLLEFYDSIVTTLSFILGPAKDFPLSSLTILLISIMMLLISSTITRKFTDVEKTRRIMTQVREWQSAYMKAVREKDNKQIEKLKKKEVTIKKLQAEMMREQFKPLPFTLIPFMIIFYLFLGVFGYNQVIVAKSPITIPFLGNEFTFWIWYLITTFAFSPLIQRLFNLPSVQD
;
A
#
# COMPACT_ATOMS: atom_id res chain seq x y z
N MET A 1 7.58 -32.96 -3.68
CA MET A 1 7.81 -33.07 -2.22
C MET A 1 7.68 -31.73 -1.47
N VAL A 2 8.62 -30.78 -1.54
CA VAL A 2 8.47 -29.48 -0.81
C VAL A 2 7.30 -28.65 -1.33
N LEU A 3 7.13 -28.58 -2.66
CA LEU A 3 6.02 -27.84 -3.26
C LEU A 3 4.65 -28.44 -2.89
N GLU A 4 4.55 -29.77 -2.83
CA GLU A 4 3.32 -30.47 -2.41
C GLU A 4 3.01 -30.23 -0.95
N SER A 5 4.01 -30.30 -0.06
CA SER A 5 3.81 -29.98 1.37
C SER A 5 3.35 -28.53 1.61
N LEU A 6 3.77 -27.60 0.76
CA LEU A 6 3.32 -26.21 0.82
C LEU A 6 1.87 -26.05 0.32
N LEU A 7 1.48 -26.83 -0.71
CA LEU A 7 0.12 -26.84 -1.23
C LEU A 7 -0.86 -27.49 -0.24
N GLU A 8 -0.48 -28.61 0.38
CA GLU A 8 -1.30 -29.26 1.43
C GLU A 8 -1.45 -28.37 2.66
N PHE A 9 -0.39 -27.68 3.08
CA PHE A 9 -0.46 -26.71 4.17
C PHE A 9 -1.38 -25.53 3.81
N TYR A 10 -1.31 -25.04 2.57
CA TYR A 10 -2.21 -24.01 2.05
C TYR A 10 -3.66 -24.48 2.06
N ASP A 11 -3.96 -25.66 1.52
CA ASP A 11 -5.32 -26.22 1.49
C ASP A 11 -5.84 -26.49 2.90
N SER A 12 -4.99 -26.92 3.84
CA SER A 12 -5.34 -27.09 5.24
C SER A 12 -5.72 -25.76 5.89
N ILE A 13 -4.97 -24.68 5.63
CA ILE A 13 -5.30 -23.35 6.14
C ILE A 13 -6.61 -22.86 5.52
N VAL A 14 -6.76 -22.96 4.20
CA VAL A 14 -7.96 -22.52 3.47
C VAL A 14 -9.20 -23.27 3.96
N THR A 15 -9.09 -24.59 4.14
CA THR A 15 -10.20 -25.43 4.61
C THR A 15 -10.54 -25.16 6.07
N THR A 16 -9.53 -25.01 6.94
CA THR A 16 -9.73 -24.68 8.36
C THR A 16 -10.37 -23.30 8.51
N LEU A 17 -9.90 -22.31 7.74
CA LEU A 17 -10.46 -20.98 7.74
C LEU A 17 -11.88 -20.96 7.18
N SER A 18 -12.14 -21.70 6.09
CA SER A 18 -13.48 -21.86 5.51
C SER A 18 -14.44 -22.54 6.48
N PHE A 19 -13.95 -23.49 7.28
CA PHE A 19 -14.71 -24.18 8.32
C PHE A 19 -15.00 -23.26 9.53
N ILE A 20 -14.01 -22.48 9.98
CA ILE A 20 -14.16 -21.47 11.05
C ILE A 20 -15.12 -20.36 10.63
N LEU A 21 -15.07 -19.94 9.36
CA LEU A 21 -15.97 -18.93 8.80
C LEU A 21 -17.40 -19.46 8.61
N GLY A 22 -17.59 -20.77 8.37
CA GLY A 22 -18.91 -21.40 8.32
C GLY A 22 -19.92 -20.64 7.44
N PRO A 23 -21.16 -20.38 7.91
CA PRO A 23 -22.18 -19.62 7.16
C PRO A 23 -21.86 -18.12 7.04
N ALA A 24 -20.81 -17.62 7.69
CA ALA A 24 -20.33 -16.25 7.52
C ALA A 24 -19.51 -16.04 6.24
N LYS A 25 -19.39 -17.07 5.39
CA LYS A 25 -18.93 -16.91 3.99
C LYS A 25 -20.04 -16.43 3.06
N ASP A 26 -21.31 -16.65 3.44
CA ASP A 26 -22.46 -16.34 2.62
C ASP A 26 -22.96 -14.92 2.92
N PHE A 27 -23.51 -14.29 1.89
CA PHE A 27 -24.14 -12.97 2.02
C PHE A 27 -25.29 -13.04 3.04
N PRO A 28 -25.44 -12.10 4.00
CA PRO A 28 -24.76 -10.80 4.15
C PRO A 28 -23.59 -10.77 5.16
N LEU A 29 -23.36 -11.87 5.91
CA LEU A 29 -22.39 -11.91 7.01
C LEU A 29 -20.94 -11.89 6.54
N SER A 30 -20.69 -12.30 5.29
CA SER A 30 -19.38 -12.23 4.63
C SER A 30 -18.83 -10.81 4.53
N SER A 31 -19.70 -9.80 4.39
CA SER A 31 -19.28 -8.41 4.33
C SER A 31 -18.63 -7.93 5.65
N LEU A 32 -19.17 -8.36 6.79
CA LEU A 32 -18.69 -7.99 8.13
C LEU A 32 -17.38 -8.71 8.50
N THR A 33 -17.27 -9.98 8.15
CA THR A 33 -16.04 -10.77 8.41
C THR A 33 -14.88 -10.27 7.56
N ILE A 34 -15.12 -10.01 6.27
CA ILE A 34 -14.13 -9.41 5.37
C ILE A 34 -13.72 -8.02 5.88
N LEU A 35 -14.66 -7.21 6.34
CA LEU A 35 -14.38 -5.88 6.90
C LEU A 35 -13.51 -5.96 8.16
N LEU A 36 -13.83 -6.86 9.11
CA LEU A 36 -13.05 -7.04 10.33
C LEU A 36 -11.62 -7.49 10.03
N ILE A 37 -11.46 -8.47 9.13
CA ILE A 37 -10.14 -8.98 8.73
C ILE A 37 -9.35 -7.90 7.98
N SER A 38 -10.02 -7.12 7.14
CA SER A 38 -9.41 -6.01 6.41
C SER A 38 -8.86 -4.95 7.37
N ILE A 39 -9.63 -4.60 8.42
CA ILE A 39 -9.18 -3.65 9.45
C ILE A 39 -7.97 -4.20 10.21
N MET A 40 -8.00 -5.46 10.64
CA MET A 40 -6.88 -6.09 11.34
C MET A 40 -5.63 -6.12 10.46
N MET A 41 -5.78 -6.47 9.19
CA MET A 41 -4.66 -6.47 8.24
C MET A 41 -4.11 -5.06 8.01
N LEU A 42 -4.98 -4.05 7.96
CA LEU A 42 -4.61 -2.65 7.84
C LEU A 42 -3.74 -2.19 9.02
N LEU A 43 -4.10 -2.58 10.24
CA LEU A 43 -3.35 -2.27 11.45
C LEU A 43 -1.97 -2.92 11.45
N ILE A 44 -1.89 -4.19 11.04
CA ILE A 44 -0.62 -4.93 10.95
C ILE A 44 0.29 -4.29 9.88
N SER A 45 -0.24 -4.08 8.67
CA SER A 45 0.49 -3.47 7.55
C SER A 45 1.04 -2.10 7.92
N SER A 46 0.23 -1.28 8.61
CA SER A 46 0.65 0.05 8.98
C SER A 46 1.65 0.07 10.14
N THR A 47 1.52 -0.86 11.10
CA THR A 47 2.50 -1.01 12.18
C THR A 47 3.87 -1.42 11.64
N ILE A 48 3.91 -2.34 10.67
CA ILE A 48 5.12 -2.72 9.95
C ILE A 48 5.69 -1.48 9.24
N THR A 49 4.90 -0.80 8.42
CA THR A 49 5.35 0.36 7.65
C THR A 49 5.95 1.45 8.54
N ARG A 50 5.30 1.77 9.67
CA ARG A 50 5.79 2.76 10.63
C ARG A 50 7.09 2.34 11.30
N LYS A 51 7.25 1.05 11.63
CA LYS A 51 8.45 0.54 12.29
C LYS A 51 9.66 0.52 11.35
N PHE A 52 9.43 0.30 10.06
CA PHE A 52 10.49 0.16 9.06
C PHE A 52 10.80 1.45 8.28
N THR A 53 10.02 2.53 8.46
CA THR A 53 10.22 3.81 7.76
C THR A 53 10.66 4.91 8.72
N ASP A 54 11.83 5.50 8.48
CA ASP A 54 12.30 6.68 9.21
C ASP A 54 11.68 7.96 8.62
N VAL A 55 10.65 8.45 9.31
CA VAL A 55 9.89 9.65 8.92
C VAL A 55 10.72 10.92 9.08
N GLU A 56 11.58 11.01 10.09
CA GLU A 56 12.36 12.20 10.38
C GLU A 56 13.48 12.42 9.36
N LYS A 57 14.17 11.34 8.98
CA LYS A 57 15.20 11.36 7.93
C LYS A 57 14.61 11.78 6.59
N THR A 58 13.45 11.24 6.23
CA THR A 58 12.74 11.56 4.99
C THR A 58 12.34 13.03 4.94
N ARG A 59 11.81 13.59 6.04
CA ARG A 59 11.43 15.00 6.14
C ARG A 59 12.63 15.94 5.97
N ARG A 60 13.75 15.66 6.63
CA ARG A 60 14.98 16.48 6.51
C ARG A 60 15.51 16.51 5.08
N ILE A 61 15.53 15.36 4.41
CA ILE A 61 15.99 15.26 3.01
C ILE A 61 15.06 16.04 2.08
N MET A 62 13.73 15.94 2.26
CA MET A 62 12.77 16.71 1.46
C MET A 62 12.98 18.23 1.59
N THR A 63 13.19 18.74 2.79
CA THR A 63 13.49 20.17 3.00
C THR A 63 14.76 20.59 2.26
N GLN A 64 15.86 19.82 2.38
CA GLN A 64 17.12 20.12 1.69
C GLN A 64 16.98 20.08 0.16
N VAL A 65 16.21 19.14 -0.38
CA VAL A 65 15.91 19.04 -1.82
C VAL A 65 15.12 20.27 -2.28
N ARG A 66 14.07 20.68 -1.56
CA ARG A 66 13.26 21.86 -1.90
C ARG A 66 14.09 23.14 -1.85
N GLU A 67 14.91 23.32 -0.82
CA GLU A 67 15.83 24.46 -0.70
C GLU A 67 16.81 24.52 -1.87
N TRP A 68 17.46 23.40 -2.20
CA TRP A 68 18.38 23.31 -3.34
C TRP A 68 17.68 23.61 -4.66
N GLN A 69 16.50 23.04 -4.90
CA GLN A 69 15.72 23.25 -6.12
C GLN A 69 15.31 24.72 -6.26
N SER A 70 14.90 25.37 -5.16
CA SER A 70 14.56 26.79 -5.16
C SER A 70 15.77 27.68 -5.48
N ALA A 71 16.94 27.38 -4.89
CA ALA A 71 18.18 28.11 -5.12
C ALA A 71 18.69 27.91 -6.55
N TYR A 72 18.58 26.70 -7.09
CA TYR A 72 18.93 26.39 -8.47
C TYR A 72 18.04 27.15 -9.45
N MET A 73 16.72 27.14 -9.25
CA MET A 73 15.78 27.89 -10.09
C MET A 73 16.00 29.41 -10.03
N LYS A 74 16.39 29.96 -8.87
CA LYS A 74 16.78 31.38 -8.75
C LYS A 74 18.05 31.67 -9.55
N ALA A 75 19.11 30.88 -9.35
CA ALA A 75 20.39 31.06 -10.06
C ALA A 75 20.26 30.93 -11.59
N VAL A 76 19.40 30.02 -12.07
CA VAL A 76 19.09 29.88 -13.50
C VAL A 76 18.34 31.10 -14.04
N ARG A 77 17.36 31.62 -13.29
CA ARG A 77 16.63 32.84 -13.69
C ARG A 77 17.53 34.07 -13.72
N GLU A 78 18.44 34.18 -12.77
CA GLU A 78 19.41 35.28 -12.66
C GLU A 78 20.60 35.13 -13.63
N LYS A 79 20.71 34.00 -14.35
CA LYS A 79 21.81 33.65 -15.26
C LYS A 79 23.20 33.72 -14.61
N ASP A 80 23.28 33.46 -13.30
CA ASP A 80 24.56 33.41 -12.57
C ASP A 80 25.26 32.07 -12.82
N ASN A 81 26.12 32.04 -13.83
CA ASN A 81 26.87 30.85 -14.23
C ASN A 81 27.77 30.29 -13.10
N LYS A 82 28.32 31.15 -12.21
CA LYS A 82 29.16 30.69 -11.09
C LYS A 82 28.31 29.97 -10.03
N GLN A 83 27.15 30.53 -9.72
CA GLN A 83 26.25 29.95 -8.73
C GLN A 83 25.59 28.66 -9.25
N ILE A 84 25.26 28.60 -10.55
CA ILE A 84 24.77 27.39 -11.22
C ILE A 84 25.81 26.26 -11.11
N GLU A 85 27.08 26.51 -11.42
CA GLU A 85 28.12 25.48 -11.35
C GLU A 85 28.33 24.97 -9.91
N LYS A 86 28.31 25.87 -8.92
CA LYS A 86 28.39 25.51 -7.49
C LYS A 86 27.20 24.64 -7.05
N LEU A 87 25.99 24.97 -7.49
CA LEU A 87 24.77 24.21 -7.16
C LEU A 87 24.71 22.88 -7.92
N LYS A 88 25.26 22.81 -9.14
CA LYS A 88 25.38 21.58 -9.92
C LYS A 88 26.34 20.58 -9.27
N LYS A 89 27.42 21.04 -8.62
CA LYS A 89 28.26 20.17 -7.78
C LYS A 89 27.49 19.59 -6.59
N LYS A 90 26.60 20.38 -5.97
CA LYS A 90 25.70 19.90 -4.90
C LYS A 90 24.61 18.95 -5.39
N GLU A 91 24.22 19.01 -6.67
CA GLU A 91 23.22 18.12 -7.28
C GLU A 91 23.56 16.64 -7.07
N VAL A 92 24.84 16.27 -7.16
CA VAL A 92 25.29 14.88 -6.96
C VAL A 92 24.96 14.40 -5.54
N THR A 93 25.21 15.24 -4.53
CA THR A 93 24.87 14.95 -3.13
C THR A 93 23.36 14.88 -2.94
N ILE A 94 22.61 15.82 -3.52
CA ILE A 94 21.14 15.84 -3.44
C ILE A 94 20.54 14.58 -4.09
N LYS A 95 21.04 14.17 -5.25
CA LYS A 95 20.62 12.92 -5.91
C LYS A 95 20.91 11.68 -5.07
N LYS A 96 22.06 11.63 -4.38
CA LYS A 96 22.36 10.55 -3.42
C LYS A 96 21.37 10.52 -2.27
N LEU A 97 21.05 11.68 -1.69
CA LEU A 97 20.05 11.81 -0.62
C LEU A 97 18.64 11.40 -1.10
N GLN A 98 18.25 11.80 -2.32
CA GLN A 98 16.99 11.36 -2.94
C GLN A 98 16.95 9.84 -3.15
N ALA A 99 18.05 9.24 -3.62
CA ALA A 99 18.15 7.79 -3.78
C ALA A 99 18.08 7.05 -2.44
N GLU A 100 18.66 7.61 -1.38
CA GLU A 100 18.57 7.08 -0.02
C GLU A 100 17.13 7.17 0.51
N MET A 101 16.46 8.30 0.34
CA MET A 101 15.04 8.47 0.68
C MET A 101 14.15 7.47 -0.07
N MET A 102 14.42 7.27 -1.36
CA MET A 102 13.73 6.25 -2.15
C MET A 102 13.96 4.87 -1.54
N ARG A 103 15.21 4.49 -1.22
CA ARG A 103 15.49 3.21 -0.55
C ARG A 103 14.76 3.06 0.78
N GLU A 104 14.68 4.10 1.60
CA GLU A 104 13.90 4.07 2.85
C GLU A 104 12.41 3.79 2.59
N GLN A 105 11.82 4.33 1.51
CA GLN A 105 10.43 4.05 1.13
C GLN A 105 10.24 2.67 0.48
N PHE A 106 11.26 2.14 -0.20
CA PHE A 106 11.20 0.82 -0.82
C PHE A 106 11.51 -0.32 0.16
N LYS A 107 12.22 -0.05 1.28
CA LYS A 107 12.46 -1.02 2.35
C LYS A 107 11.18 -1.69 2.88
N PRO A 108 10.09 -0.97 3.22
CA PRO A 108 8.87 -1.59 3.72
C PRO A 108 8.09 -2.36 2.64
N LEU A 109 8.32 -2.13 1.34
CA LEU A 109 7.54 -2.77 0.27
C LEU A 109 7.51 -4.29 0.34
N PRO A 110 8.63 -5.04 0.41
CA PRO A 110 8.55 -6.49 0.55
C PRO A 110 7.85 -6.91 1.84
N PHE A 111 8.03 -6.17 2.94
CA PHE A 111 7.39 -6.48 4.22
C PHE A 111 5.89 -6.22 4.25
N THR A 112 5.37 -5.33 3.39
CA THR A 112 3.93 -5.08 3.26
C THR A 112 3.33 -5.92 2.13
N LEU A 113 4.06 -6.10 1.03
CA LEU A 113 3.62 -6.85 -0.14
C LEU A 113 3.56 -8.36 0.11
N ILE A 114 4.52 -8.95 0.85
CA ILE A 114 4.53 -10.39 1.11
C ILE A 114 3.31 -10.82 1.95
N PRO A 115 3.00 -10.20 3.10
CA PRO A 115 1.79 -10.52 3.86
C PRO A 115 0.51 -10.25 3.06
N PHE A 116 0.48 -9.16 2.28
CA PHE A 116 -0.63 -8.86 1.39
C PHE A 116 -0.85 -9.98 0.38
N MET A 117 0.20 -10.45 -0.30
CA MET A 117 0.11 -11.51 -1.30
C MET A 117 -0.32 -12.85 -0.70
N ILE A 118 0.16 -13.18 0.51
CA ILE A 118 -0.24 -14.40 1.23
C ILE A 118 -1.73 -14.38 1.54
N ILE A 119 -2.22 -13.30 2.14
CA ILE A 119 -3.63 -13.16 2.48
C ILE A 119 -4.48 -13.16 1.21
N PHE A 120 -4.05 -12.42 0.20
CA PHE A 120 -4.73 -12.38 -1.08
C PHE A 120 -4.89 -13.76 -1.72
N TYR A 121 -3.84 -14.58 -1.73
CA TYR A 121 -3.91 -15.94 -2.27
C TYR A 121 -4.84 -16.83 -1.44
N LEU A 122 -4.80 -16.71 -0.11
CA LEU A 122 -5.67 -17.41 0.82
C LEU A 122 -7.16 -17.03 0.63
N PHE A 123 -7.47 -15.75 0.46
CA PHE A 123 -8.83 -15.29 0.16
C PHE A 123 -9.31 -15.74 -1.22
N LEU A 124 -8.42 -15.78 -2.22
CA LEU A 124 -8.73 -16.31 -3.55
C LEU A 124 -9.17 -17.79 -3.49
N GLY A 125 -8.52 -18.59 -2.64
CA GLY A 125 -8.90 -19.98 -2.37
C GLY A 125 -10.22 -20.13 -1.63
N VAL A 126 -10.46 -19.30 -0.60
CA VAL A 126 -11.67 -19.37 0.25
C VAL A 126 -12.92 -18.91 -0.49
N PHE A 127 -12.84 -17.84 -1.28
CA PHE A 127 -14.01 -17.23 -1.95
C PHE A 127 -14.15 -17.63 -3.42
N GLY A 128 -13.24 -18.44 -3.95
CA GLY A 128 -13.25 -18.90 -5.33
C GLY A 128 -12.86 -17.82 -6.34
N TYR A 129 -12.25 -18.24 -7.45
CA TYR A 129 -11.83 -17.34 -8.52
C TYR A 129 -13.06 -16.69 -9.20
N ASN A 130 -13.37 -15.43 -8.88
CA ASN A 130 -14.43 -14.64 -9.54
C ASN A 130 -15.88 -15.16 -9.45
N GLN A 131 -16.17 -16.18 -8.63
CA GLN A 131 -17.49 -16.84 -8.66
C GLN A 131 -18.43 -16.46 -7.50
N VAL A 132 -17.94 -15.77 -6.48
CA VAL A 132 -18.78 -15.35 -5.33
C VAL A 132 -18.97 -13.83 -5.36
N ILE A 133 -20.24 -13.42 -5.44
CA ILE A 133 -20.67 -12.03 -5.28
C ILE A 133 -20.58 -11.69 -3.79
N VAL A 134 -19.69 -10.78 -3.42
CA VAL A 134 -19.41 -10.43 -2.02
C VAL A 134 -20.06 -9.12 -1.60
N ALA A 135 -20.44 -8.28 -2.55
CA ALA A 135 -21.19 -7.06 -2.28
C ALA A 135 -22.13 -6.73 -3.45
N LYS A 136 -23.33 -6.25 -3.14
CA LYS A 136 -24.24 -5.67 -4.13
C LYS A 136 -24.37 -4.17 -3.88
N SER A 137 -24.16 -3.38 -4.93
CA SER A 137 -24.39 -1.94 -4.88
C SER A 137 -25.88 -1.65 -5.02
N PRO A 138 -26.46 -0.73 -4.21
CA PRO A 138 -27.82 -0.25 -4.43
C PRO A 138 -27.92 0.69 -5.64
N ILE A 139 -26.79 1.12 -6.21
CA ILE A 139 -26.71 2.04 -7.36
C ILE A 139 -25.90 1.37 -8.48
N THR A 140 -26.46 1.31 -9.69
CA THR A 140 -25.76 0.78 -10.87
C THR A 140 -24.61 1.67 -11.26
N ILE A 141 -23.39 1.18 -11.05
CA ILE A 141 -22.18 1.87 -11.49
C ILE A 141 -21.94 1.52 -12.97
N PRO A 142 -21.87 2.51 -13.88
CA PRO A 142 -21.49 2.28 -15.27
C PRO A 142 -20.15 1.51 -15.34
N PHE A 143 -20.04 0.52 -16.23
CA PHE A 143 -18.90 -0.41 -16.40
C PHE A 143 -18.67 -1.49 -15.33
N LEU A 144 -19.13 -1.30 -14.09
CA LEU A 144 -18.90 -2.27 -12.99
C LEU A 144 -20.16 -3.10 -12.61
N GLY A 145 -21.36 -2.63 -12.99
CA GLY A 145 -22.61 -3.31 -12.67
C GLY A 145 -23.05 -3.13 -11.21
N ASN A 146 -23.97 -4.00 -10.77
CA ASN A 146 -24.54 -4.00 -9.41
C ASN A 146 -23.94 -5.05 -8.49
N GLU A 147 -23.15 -5.96 -9.03
CA GLU A 147 -22.60 -7.11 -8.30
C GLU A 147 -21.08 -7.03 -8.34
N PHE A 148 -20.49 -6.85 -7.16
CA PHE A 148 -19.05 -6.78 -7.03
C PHE A 148 -18.52 -8.16 -6.67
N THR A 149 -17.64 -8.66 -7.54
CA THR A 149 -16.77 -9.79 -7.23
C THR A 149 -15.76 -9.36 -6.17
N PHE A 150 -15.14 -10.34 -5.53
CA PHE A 150 -14.11 -10.13 -4.50
C PHE A 150 -13.04 -9.13 -4.93
N TRP A 151 -12.59 -9.22 -6.18
CA TRP A 151 -11.59 -8.32 -6.75
C TRP A 151 -12.03 -6.86 -6.81
N ILE A 152 -13.25 -6.62 -7.28
CA ILE A 152 -13.79 -5.27 -7.42
C ILE A 152 -14.03 -4.67 -6.04
N TRP A 153 -14.62 -5.44 -5.12
CA TRP A 153 -14.86 -4.99 -3.74
C TRP A 153 -13.56 -4.70 -2.99
N TYR A 154 -12.53 -5.53 -3.17
CA TYR A 154 -11.22 -5.35 -2.59
C TYR A 154 -10.51 -4.08 -3.10
N LEU A 155 -10.57 -3.82 -4.42
CA LEU A 155 -10.01 -2.59 -4.99
C LEU A 155 -10.73 -1.35 -4.47
N ILE A 156 -12.06 -1.37 -4.41
CA ILE A 156 -12.87 -0.25 -3.92
C ILE A 156 -12.53 0.04 -2.45
N THR A 157 -12.50 -0.99 -1.60
CA THR A 157 -12.14 -0.81 -0.18
C THR A 157 -10.71 -0.33 -0.03
N THR A 158 -9.75 -0.89 -0.77
CA THR A 158 -8.35 -0.45 -0.72
C THR A 158 -8.21 1.01 -1.11
N PHE A 159 -8.83 1.46 -2.21
CA PHE A 159 -8.77 2.86 -2.63
C PHE A 159 -9.52 3.81 -1.71
N ALA A 160 -10.68 3.39 -1.16
CA ALA A 160 -11.46 4.20 -0.23
C ALA A 160 -10.76 4.38 1.13
N PHE A 161 -10.08 3.34 1.62
CA PHE A 161 -9.36 3.38 2.89
C PHE A 161 -7.93 3.93 2.74
N SER A 162 -7.34 3.95 1.55
CA SER A 162 -6.00 4.51 1.30
C SER A 162 -5.81 5.95 1.82
N PRO A 163 -6.70 6.93 1.52
CA PRO A 163 -6.58 8.29 2.07
C PRO A 163 -6.85 8.36 3.58
N LEU A 164 -7.65 7.45 4.14
CA LEU A 164 -7.89 7.39 5.60
C LEU A 164 -6.64 6.96 6.36
N ILE A 165 -5.87 6.02 5.80
CA ILE A 165 -4.58 5.60 6.36
C ILE A 165 -3.58 6.75 6.29
N GLN A 166 -3.52 7.47 5.17
CA GLN A 166 -2.61 8.62 5.03
C GLN A 166 -2.89 9.68 6.11
N ARG A 167 -4.18 9.93 6.43
CA ARG A 167 -4.58 10.85 7.50
C ARG A 167 -4.31 10.30 8.91
N LEU A 168 -4.53 9.00 9.15
CA LEU A 168 -4.31 8.39 10.47
C LEU A 168 -2.83 8.30 10.84
N PHE A 169 -1.95 8.20 9.83
CA PHE A 169 -0.51 8.00 10.04
C PHE A 169 0.32 9.27 9.96
N ASN A 170 -0.26 10.43 9.64
CA ASN A 170 0.45 11.72 9.57
C ASN A 170 1.80 11.61 8.83
N LEU A 171 1.85 10.71 7.83
CA LEU A 171 3.01 10.59 6.96
C LEU A 171 3.05 11.89 6.17
N PRO A 172 4.17 12.62 6.13
CA PRO A 172 4.26 13.83 5.34
C PRO A 172 3.98 13.44 3.90
N SER A 173 2.75 13.75 3.47
CA SER A 173 2.43 13.79 2.07
C SER A 173 3.36 14.83 1.45
N VAL A 174 3.73 14.64 0.19
CA VAL A 174 4.64 15.49 -0.58
C VAL A 174 4.22 16.99 -0.59
N GLN A 175 3.06 17.32 0.00
CA GLN A 175 2.48 18.65 0.10
C GLN A 175 2.72 19.41 1.41
N ASP A 176 3.35 18.83 2.44
CA ASP A 176 3.84 19.59 3.62
C ASP A 176 5.36 19.76 3.60
#